data_AF-A0A950CGT6-F1
#
_entry.id   AF-A0A950CGT6-F1
#
_cell.length_a   1.000
_cell.length_b   1.000
_cell.length_c   1.000
_cell.angle_alpha   90.00
_cell.angle_beta   90.00
_cell.angle_gamma   90.00
#
_symmetry.space_group_name_H-M   'P 1'
#
loop_
_entity.id
_entity.type
_entity.pdbx_description
1 polymer ?
#
loop_
_entity_poly.entity_id
_entity_poly.type
_entity_poly.pdbx_seq_one_letter_code
_entity_poly.pdbx_strand_id
1 'polypeptide(L)'
;MSLYQLQKFLYDINRDPGAQQRYRADRDSLLEQYELTREERGALAAGDVGLIYVLGANGQLLMHYAAFLGMSWAAYIQAMREGVARHGPVRAGVYTMTTRMDEKVAGV
;
A
#
# COMPACT_ATOMS: atom_id res chain seq x y z
N MET A 1 -16.05 0.92 -2.17
CA MET A 1 -14.58 0.85 -2.04
C MET A 1 -14.23 1.43 -0.71
N SER A 2 -13.41 0.76 0.10
CA SER A 2 -12.93 1.41 1.31
C SER A 2 -11.45 1.16 1.46
N LEU A 3 -10.66 2.23 1.33
CA LEU A 3 -9.27 2.31 1.78
C LEU A 3 -9.09 1.70 3.17
N TYR A 4 -10.14 1.72 4.00
CA TYR A 4 -10.21 0.99 5.26
C TYR A 4 -9.85 -0.51 5.12
N GLN A 5 -10.41 -1.24 4.15
CA GLN A 5 -10.18 -2.69 4.00
C GLN A 5 -8.73 -2.99 3.58
N LEU A 6 -8.16 -2.19 2.68
CA LEU A 6 -6.74 -2.24 2.35
C LEU A 6 -5.88 -2.01 3.60
N GLN A 7 -6.16 -0.95 4.36
CA GLN A 7 -5.44 -0.65 5.59
C GLN A 7 -5.66 -1.70 6.68
N LYS A 8 -6.84 -2.31 6.74
CA LYS A 8 -7.17 -3.40 7.68
C LYS A 8 -6.33 -4.63 7.36
N PHE A 9 -6.24 -5.03 6.09
CA PHE A 9 -5.32 -6.10 5.69
C PHE A 9 -3.88 -5.79 6.13
N LEU A 10 -3.38 -4.58 5.84
CA LEU A 10 -2.03 -4.18 6.25
C LEU A 10 -1.87 -4.19 7.78
N TYR A 11 -2.88 -3.80 8.54
CA TYR A 11 -2.87 -3.89 10.00
C TYR A 11 -2.79 -5.34 10.48
N ASP A 12 -3.63 -6.22 9.93
CA ASP A 12 -3.73 -7.63 10.33
C ASP A 12 -2.42 -8.37 10.01
N ILE A 13 -1.89 -8.24 8.79
CA ILE A 13 -0.67 -8.95 8.36
C ILE A 13 0.56 -8.54 9.17
N ASN A 14 0.59 -7.30 9.65
CA ASN A 14 1.69 -6.77 10.46
C ASN A 14 1.66 -7.27 11.91
N ARG A 15 0.54 -7.84 12.39
CA ARG A 15 0.33 -8.13 13.81
C ARG A 15 -0.09 -9.56 14.11
N ASP A 16 -0.82 -10.21 13.22
CA ASP A 16 -1.39 -11.54 13.42
C ASP A 16 -0.50 -12.62 12.75
N PRO A 17 0.19 -13.48 13.53
CA PRO A 17 0.94 -14.61 12.99
C PRO A 17 0.08 -15.56 12.16
N GLY A 18 -1.22 -15.69 12.47
CA GLY A 18 -2.18 -16.49 11.70
C GLY A 18 -2.45 -15.91 10.32
N ALA A 19 -2.61 -14.59 10.20
CA ALA A 19 -2.67 -13.91 8.91
C ALA A 19 -1.35 -14.09 8.13
N GLN A 20 -0.19 -14.02 8.78
CA GLN A 20 1.10 -14.24 8.13
C GLN A 20 1.30 -15.67 7.63
N GLN A 21 0.87 -16.67 8.40
CA GLN A 21 0.91 -18.07 7.95
C GLN A 21 0.01 -18.28 6.73
N ARG A 22 -1.23 -17.78 6.80
CA ARG A 22 -2.18 -17.86 5.67
C ARG A 22 -1.66 -17.13 4.44
N TYR A 23 -1.07 -15.95 4.61
CA TYR A 23 -0.46 -15.22 3.50
C TYR A 23 0.62 -16.03 2.79
N ARG A 24 1.43 -16.79 3.53
CA ARG A 24 2.49 -17.64 2.94
C ARG A 24 1.94 -18.93 2.33
N ALA A 25 0.85 -19.47 2.86
CA ALA A 25 0.28 -20.74 2.43
C ALA A 25 -0.72 -20.58 1.26
N ASP A 26 -1.66 -19.64 1.40
CA ASP A 26 -2.72 -19.34 0.44
C ASP A 26 -3.13 -17.87 0.56
N ARG A 27 -2.39 -17.02 -0.15
CA ARG A 27 -2.61 -15.58 -0.15
C ARG A 27 -3.95 -15.19 -0.76
N ASP A 28 -4.36 -15.83 -1.85
CA ASP A 28 -5.53 -15.40 -2.61
C ASP A 28 -6.80 -15.62 -1.77
N SER A 29 -6.89 -16.77 -1.09
CA SER A 29 -7.98 -17.05 -0.14
C SER A 29 -7.96 -16.08 1.06
N LEU A 30 -6.78 -15.70 1.59
CA LEU A 30 -6.70 -14.69 2.63
C LEU A 30 -7.25 -13.33 2.16
N LEU A 31 -6.89 -12.90 0.95
CA LEU A 31 -7.34 -11.62 0.41
C LEU A 31 -8.84 -11.60 0.11
N GLU A 32 -9.50 -12.74 -0.10
CA GLU A 32 -10.96 -12.84 -0.24
C GLU A 32 -11.74 -12.42 1.01
N GLN A 33 -11.09 -12.43 2.18
CA GLN A 33 -11.70 -11.99 3.45
C GLN A 33 -11.89 -10.48 3.56
N TYR A 34 -11.32 -9.72 2.62
CA TYR A 34 -11.35 -8.26 2.59
C TYR A 34 -12.12 -7.79 1.35
N GLU A 35 -12.97 -6.77 1.52
CA GLU A 35 -13.72 -6.15 0.43
C GLU A 35 -12.83 -5.20 -0.40
N LEU A 36 -11.83 -5.80 -1.04
CA LEU A 36 -10.85 -5.14 -1.89
C LEU A 36 -11.38 -5.06 -3.32
N THR A 37 -11.09 -3.94 -3.98
CA THR A 37 -11.21 -3.87 -5.43
C THR A 37 -10.23 -4.79 -6.13
N ARG A 38 -10.45 -5.01 -7.43
CA ARG A 38 -9.53 -5.76 -8.27
C ARG A 38 -8.11 -5.16 -8.26
N GLU A 39 -7.99 -3.83 -8.29
CA GLU A 39 -6.69 -3.15 -8.29
C GLU A 39 -5.97 -3.31 -6.94
N GLU A 40 -6.66 -3.08 -5.82
CA GLU A 40 -6.09 -3.28 -4.48
C GLU A 40 -5.65 -4.73 -4.26
N ARG A 41 -6.51 -5.70 -4.62
CA ARG A 41 -6.20 -7.13 -4.54
C ARG A 41 -4.98 -7.48 -5.41
N GLY A 42 -4.94 -6.95 -6.63
CA GLY A 42 -3.80 -7.15 -7.54
C GLY A 42 -2.51 -6.58 -6.96
N ALA A 43 -2.54 -5.40 -6.36
CA ALA A 43 -1.38 -4.77 -5.73
C ALA A 43 -0.86 -5.59 -4.54
N LEU A 44 -1.76 -6.07 -3.67
CA LEU A 44 -1.41 -6.94 -2.53
C LEU A 44 -0.87 -8.30 -2.98
N ALA A 45 -1.47 -8.90 -4.02
CA ALA A 45 -0.99 -10.15 -4.60
C ALA A 45 0.36 -9.98 -5.32
N ALA A 46 0.64 -8.83 -5.90
CA ALA A 46 1.95 -8.56 -6.49
C ALA A 46 3.02 -8.19 -5.43
N GLY A 47 2.60 -7.80 -4.23
CA GLY A 47 3.49 -7.14 -3.27
C GLY A 47 3.95 -5.77 -3.78
N ASP A 48 3.14 -5.10 -4.61
CA ASP A 48 3.47 -3.82 -5.24
C ASP A 48 3.29 -2.67 -4.25
N VAL A 49 4.32 -2.47 -3.43
CA VAL A 49 4.38 -1.41 -2.42
C VAL A 49 4.14 -0.02 -3.02
N GLY A 50 4.63 0.23 -4.24
CA GLY A 50 4.45 1.52 -4.91
C GLY A 50 3.00 1.79 -5.28
N LEU A 51 2.32 0.80 -5.87
CA LEU A 51 0.89 0.91 -6.16
C LEU A 51 0.06 0.98 -4.89
N ILE A 52 0.35 0.18 -3.86
CA ILE A 52 -0.36 0.23 -2.57
C ILE A 52 -0.25 1.63 -1.94
N TYR A 53 0.91 2.28 -2.04
CA TYR A 53 1.08 3.67 -1.61
C TYR A 53 0.21 4.64 -2.42
N VAL A 54 0.23 4.53 -3.76
CA VAL A 54 -0.58 5.39 -4.65
C VAL A 54 -2.08 5.21 -4.41
N LEU A 55 -2.53 4.01 -4.05
CA LEU A 55 -3.92 3.74 -3.67
C LEU A 55 -4.33 4.41 -2.34
N GLY A 56 -3.38 4.99 -1.60
CA GLY A 56 -3.65 5.82 -0.42
C GLY A 56 -3.36 5.15 0.92
N ALA A 57 -2.68 4.00 0.92
CA ALA A 57 -2.34 3.30 2.15
C ALA A 57 -1.53 4.18 3.11
N ASN A 58 -1.83 4.09 4.41
CA ASN A 58 -1.04 4.75 5.44
C ASN A 58 0.42 4.24 5.44
N GLY A 59 1.37 5.16 5.36
CA GLY A 59 2.80 4.86 5.26
C GLY A 59 3.38 4.08 6.44
N GLN A 60 2.81 4.15 7.65
CA GLN A 60 3.27 3.33 8.78
C GLN A 60 2.86 1.86 8.61
N LEU A 61 1.60 1.62 8.23
CA LEU A 61 1.12 0.27 7.95
C LEU A 61 1.87 -0.34 6.76
N LEU A 62 2.09 0.46 5.72
CA LEU A 62 2.80 0.03 4.53
C LEU A 62 4.28 -0.26 4.80
N MET A 63 4.95 0.56 5.62
CA MET A 63 6.35 0.34 6.02
C MET A 63 6.54 -1.02 6.71
N HIS A 64 5.67 -1.38 7.65
CA HIS A 64 5.76 -2.67 8.33
C HIS A 64 5.45 -3.84 7.38
N TYR A 65 4.53 -3.65 6.45
CA TYR A 65 4.23 -4.67 5.44
C TYR A 65 5.41 -4.86 4.48
N ALA A 66 6.06 -3.78 4.03
CA ALA A 66 7.28 -3.86 3.23
C ALA A 66 8.39 -4.61 3.97
N ALA A 67 8.56 -4.37 5.28
CA ALA A 67 9.49 -5.13 6.11
C ALA A 67 9.10 -6.61 6.20
N PHE A 68 7.81 -6.93 6.33
CA PHE A 68 7.30 -8.31 6.27
C PHE A 68 7.62 -9.01 4.93
N LEU A 69 7.62 -8.26 3.82
CA LEU A 69 8.08 -8.74 2.51
C LEU A 69 9.60 -8.85 2.37
N GLY A 70 10.38 -8.51 3.41
CA GLY A 70 11.84 -8.54 3.40
C GLY A 70 12.50 -7.34 2.72
N MET A 71 11.76 -6.25 2.49
CA MET A 71 12.27 -5.05 1.85
C MET A 71 13.13 -4.22 2.81
N SER A 72 14.28 -3.73 2.34
CA SER A 72 15.07 -2.75 3.11
C SER A 72 14.39 -1.39 3.15
N TRP A 73 14.76 -0.55 4.11
CA TRP A 73 14.26 0.83 4.19
C TRP A 73 14.50 1.62 2.90
N ALA A 74 15.70 1.51 2.32
CA ALA A 74 16.02 2.21 1.07
C ALA A 74 15.15 1.74 -0.10
N ALA A 75 14.93 0.42 -0.21
CA ALA A 75 14.04 -0.15 -1.23
C ALA A 75 12.58 0.28 -1.04
N TYR A 76 12.10 0.39 0.21
CA TYR A 76 10.76 0.89 0.53
C TYR A 76 10.56 2.33 0.05
N ILE A 77 11.48 3.23 0.39
CA ILE A 77 11.42 4.63 -0.05
C ILE A 77 11.46 4.72 -1.59
N GLN A 78 12.32 3.93 -2.22
CA GLN A 78 12.43 3.90 -3.68
C GLN A 78 11.16 3.37 -4.35
N ALA A 79 10.55 2.31 -3.83
CA ALA A 79 9.30 1.75 -4.35
C ALA A 79 8.15 2.76 -4.31
N MET A 80 8.05 3.58 -3.25
CA MET A 80 7.04 4.65 -3.20
C MET A 80 7.28 5.73 -4.27
N ARG A 81 8.53 6.13 -4.50
CA ARG A 81 8.88 7.10 -5.55
C ARG A 81 8.54 6.57 -6.95
N GLU A 82 8.91 5.32 -7.21
CA GLU A 82 8.60 4.65 -8.48
C GLU A 82 7.09 4.44 -8.65
N GLY A 83 6.39 4.15 -7.56
CA GLY A 83 4.93 4.05 -7.53
C GLY A 83 4.28 5.32 -8.05
N VAL A 84 4.67 6.48 -7.50
CA VAL A 84 4.17 7.79 -7.96
C VAL A 84 4.53 8.06 -9.42
N ALA A 85 5.77 7.76 -9.82
CA ALA A 85 6.21 7.95 -11.21
C ALA A 85 5.43 7.08 -12.22
N ARG A 86 5.06 5.86 -11.84
CA ARG A 86 4.39 4.88 -12.72
C ARG A 86 2.86 4.96 -12.69
N HIS A 87 2.27 5.20 -11.52
CA HIS A 87 0.82 5.10 -11.29
C HIS A 87 0.14 6.45 -11.03
N GLY A 88 0.93 7.54 -11.00
CA GLY A 88 0.45 8.90 -10.78
C GLY A 88 0.41 9.30 -9.30
N PRO A 89 -0.19 10.47 -8.98
CA PRO A 89 -0.27 10.97 -7.62
C PRO A 89 -1.04 10.02 -6.70
N VAL A 90 -0.73 10.08 -5.40
CA VAL A 90 -1.49 9.35 -4.37
C VAL A 90 -2.96 9.80 -4.41
N ARG A 91 -3.87 8.82 -4.53
CA ARG A 91 -5.28 9.02 -4.89
C ARG A 91 -6.21 9.19 -3.69
N ALA A 92 -5.79 8.74 -2.51
CA ALA A 92 -6.61 8.76 -1.30
C ALA A 92 -5.76 8.80 -0.02
N GLY A 93 -6.44 8.99 1.12
CA GLY A 93 -5.80 8.97 2.44
C GLY A 93 -5.01 10.25 2.76
N VAL A 94 -4.20 10.18 3.81
CA VAL A 94 -3.49 11.36 4.38
C VAL A 94 -2.45 11.93 3.42
N TYR A 95 -1.95 11.12 2.49
CA TYR A 95 -0.94 11.52 1.51
C TYR A 95 -1.54 11.92 0.15
N THR A 96 -2.87 12.09 0.05
CA THR A 96 -3.52 12.49 -1.21
C THR A 96 -2.84 13.74 -1.76
N MET A 97 -2.26 13.62 -2.96
CA MET A 97 -1.57 14.75 -3.59
C MET A 97 -2.59 15.53 -4.41
N THR A 98 -3.05 16.65 -3.88
CA THR A 98 -4.06 17.51 -4.50
C THR A 98 -3.46 18.57 -5.44
N THR A 99 -2.15 18.80 -5.35
CA THR A 99 -1.41 19.77 -6.17
C THR A 99 -0.66 19.06 -7.30
N ARG A 100 -0.63 19.65 -8.50
CA ARG A 100 0.19 19.13 -9.61
C ARG A 100 1.68 19.26 -9.27
N MET A 101 2.54 18.36 -9.77
CA MET A 101 3.99 18.36 -9.49
C MET A 101 4.68 19.68 -9.89
N ASP A 102 4.02 20.46 -10.73
CA ASP A 102 4.44 21.70 -11.39
C ASP A 102 3.72 22.96 -10.87
N GLU A 103 2.81 22.82 -9.90
CA GLU A 103 2.22 23.98 -9.21
C GLU A 103 3.11 24.40 -8.04
N LYS A 104 3.70 25.60 -8.13
CA LYS A 104 4.22 26.28 -6.93
C LYS A 104 3.06 26.46 -5.97
N VAL A 105 3.22 25.96 -4.74
CA VAL A 105 2.32 26.27 -3.63
C VAL A 105 2.30 27.79 -3.50
N ALA A 106 1.17 28.41 -3.82
CA ALA A 106 0.98 29.83 -3.61
C ALA A 106 1.08 30.12 -2.10
N GLY A 107 2.13 30.84 -1.68
CA GLY A 107 2.16 31.46 -0.35
C GLY A 107 3.33 31.10 0.56
N VAL A 108 4.58 31.11 0.08
CA VAL A 108 5.73 31.56 0.89
C VAL A 108 6.47 32.64 0.12
#